data_AF-A0A2V7XQS3-F1
#
_entry.id   AF-A0A2V7XQS3-F1
#
_cell.length_a   1.000
_cell.length_b   1.000
_cell.length_c   1.000
_cell.angle_alpha   90.00
_cell.angle_beta   90.00
_cell.angle_gamma   90.00
#
_symmetry.space_group_name_H-M   'P 1'
#
loop_
_entity.id
_entity.type
_entity.pdbx_description
1 polymer ?
#
loop_
_entity_poly.entity_id
_entity_poly.type
_entity_poly.pdbx_seq_one_letter_code
_entity_poly.pdbx_strand_id
1 'polypeptide(L)'
;MAPALAQAQAAIAQARICARATGEPGIAACRRALELGLPPARQPPVEATLAARLASLQRWDEVVEVYRGAIARRPADGQARLRLGAALLHMQDRAAEAEPVLREAARLSPEDAEAHVLLGEALARLDRAPEAVAAFEEALRREPTVLDRRPAARAVYEAARRGQRWPPS
;
A
#
# COMPACT_ATOMS: atom_id res chain seq x y z
N MET A 1 12.59 -0.02 35.06
CA MET A 1 13.17 0.54 33.82
C MET A 1 13.90 -0.49 32.94
N ALA A 2 14.51 -1.55 33.49
CA ALA A 2 15.18 -2.61 32.72
C ALA A 2 14.32 -3.38 31.66
N PRO A 3 13.04 -3.74 31.90
CA PRO A 3 12.30 -4.58 30.96
C PRO A 3 11.94 -3.88 29.63
N ALA A 4 11.66 -2.57 29.65
CA ALA A 4 11.35 -1.80 28.45
C ALA A 4 12.58 -1.65 27.53
N LEU A 5 13.77 -1.48 28.11
CA LEU A 5 15.02 -1.40 27.34
C LEU A 5 15.36 -2.75 26.69
N ALA A 6 15.22 -3.85 27.43
CA ALA A 6 15.44 -5.19 26.91
C ALA A 6 14.48 -5.51 25.74
N GLN A 7 13.21 -5.13 25.87
CA GLN A 7 12.22 -5.29 24.81
C GLN A 7 12.57 -4.46 23.56
N ALA A 8 12.97 -3.19 23.73
CA ALA A 8 13.38 -2.34 22.62
C ALA A 8 14.64 -2.87 21.90
N GLN A 9 15.63 -3.39 22.66
CA GLN A 9 16.82 -4.02 22.10
C GLN A 9 16.47 -5.29 21.32
N ALA A 10 15.57 -6.12 21.86
CA ALA A 10 15.07 -7.31 21.16
C ALA A 10 14.33 -6.94 19.87
N ALA A 11 13.50 -5.89 19.87
CA ALA A 11 12.81 -5.41 18.68
C ALA A 11 13.81 -4.99 17.58
N ILE A 12 14.87 -4.27 17.95
CA ILE A 12 15.93 -3.84 17.02
C ILE A 12 16.73 -5.04 16.50
N ALA A 13 17.03 -6.02 17.35
CA ALA A 13 17.72 -7.24 16.95
C ALA A 13 16.90 -8.01 15.90
N GLN A 14 15.59 -8.17 16.13
CA GLN A 14 14.69 -8.80 15.18
C GLN A 14 14.56 -8.01 13.87
N ALA A 15 14.53 -6.68 13.93
CA ALA A 15 14.54 -5.84 12.73
C ALA A 15 15.82 -6.04 11.88
N ARG A 16 16.98 -6.26 12.51
CA ARG A 16 18.22 -6.60 11.79
C ARG A 16 18.16 -7.98 11.14
N ILE A 17 17.56 -8.97 11.80
CA ILE A 17 17.37 -10.31 11.23
C ILE A 17 16.40 -10.23 10.05
N CYS A 18 15.27 -9.52 10.19
CA CYS A 18 14.31 -9.23 9.13
C CYS A 18 14.98 -8.67 7.87
N ALA A 19 15.95 -7.76 8.04
CA ALA A 19 16.67 -7.16 6.91
C ALA A 19 17.61 -8.14 6.17
N ARG A 20 18.03 -9.24 6.80
CA ARG A 20 19.07 -10.15 6.26
C ARG A 20 18.56 -11.54 5.89
N ALA A 21 17.78 -12.17 6.76
CA ALA A 21 17.30 -13.54 6.58
C ALA A 21 16.24 -13.58 5.48
N THR A 22 16.21 -14.57 4.59
CA THR A 22 15.18 -14.76 3.54
C THR A 22 14.08 -15.73 4.00
N GLY A 23 13.01 -15.89 3.20
CA GLY A 23 11.95 -16.88 3.45
C GLY A 23 11.16 -16.67 4.76
N GLU A 24 10.57 -17.75 5.28
CA GLU A 24 9.80 -17.77 6.54
C GLU A 24 10.57 -17.24 7.76
N PRO A 25 11.87 -17.57 7.97
CA PRO A 25 12.62 -17.00 9.09
C PRO A 25 12.71 -15.48 9.05
N GLY A 26 12.88 -14.90 7.85
CA GLY A 26 12.87 -13.46 7.67
C GLY A 26 11.49 -12.83 7.94
N ILE A 27 10.42 -13.47 7.47
CA ILE A 27 9.03 -13.05 7.72
C ILE A 27 8.74 -13.07 9.23
N ALA A 28 9.09 -14.15 9.91
CA ALA A 28 8.92 -14.31 11.36
C ALA A 28 9.70 -13.22 12.13
N ALA A 29 10.94 -12.92 11.73
CA ALA A 29 11.72 -11.86 12.35
C ALA A 29 11.10 -10.47 12.16
N CYS A 30 10.56 -10.17 10.97
CA CYS A 30 9.89 -8.89 10.73
C CYS A 30 8.62 -8.74 11.61
N ARG A 31 7.79 -9.79 11.68
CA ARG A 31 6.60 -9.81 12.55
C ARG A 31 6.98 -9.61 14.00
N ARG A 32 7.99 -10.36 14.46
CA ARG A 32 8.48 -10.28 15.84
C ARG A 32 8.99 -8.90 16.19
N ALA A 33 9.69 -8.22 15.28
CA ALA A 33 10.14 -6.85 15.49
C ALA A 33 8.96 -5.89 15.74
N LEU A 34 7.88 -6.02 14.96
CA LEU A 34 6.68 -5.18 15.10
C LEU A 34 5.90 -5.50 16.38
N GLU A 35 5.73 -6.78 16.71
CA GLU A 35 5.08 -7.24 17.96
C GLU A 35 5.81 -6.75 19.23
N LEU A 36 7.14 -6.73 19.19
CA LEU A 36 7.96 -6.25 20.31
C LEU A 36 7.87 -4.73 20.51
N GLY A 37 7.15 -4.00 19.65
CA GLY A 37 6.97 -2.57 19.78
C GLY A 37 8.14 -1.76 19.24
N LEU A 38 8.64 -2.11 18.04
CA LEU A 38 9.64 -1.30 17.35
C LEU A 38 9.19 0.17 17.27
N PRO A 39 10.08 1.17 17.50
CA PRO A 39 9.69 2.58 17.46
C PRO A 39 9.00 2.96 16.14
N PRO A 40 7.92 3.79 16.16
CA PRO A 40 7.15 4.12 14.96
C PRO A 40 7.99 4.58 13.76
N ALA A 41 9.04 5.38 14.00
CA ALA A 41 9.96 5.85 12.96
C ALA A 41 10.72 4.73 12.22
N ARG A 42 10.84 3.53 12.81
CA ARG A 42 11.52 2.37 12.23
C ARG A 42 10.57 1.29 11.71
N GLN A 43 9.27 1.43 11.93
CA GLN A 43 8.27 0.45 11.49
C GLN A 43 8.10 0.41 9.96
N PRO A 44 8.00 1.54 9.22
CA PRO A 44 7.71 1.51 7.78
C PRO A 44 8.71 0.68 6.92
N PRO A 45 10.03 0.73 7.15
CA PRO A 45 10.97 -0.12 6.41
C PRO A 45 10.80 -1.62 6.70
N VAL A 46 10.48 -1.98 7.95
CA VAL A 46 10.24 -3.38 8.36
C VAL A 46 8.93 -3.89 7.75
N GLU A 47 7.88 -3.07 7.79
CA GLU A 47 6.59 -3.37 7.16
C GLU A 47 6.72 -3.51 5.64
N ALA A 48 7.49 -2.63 4.98
CA ALA A 48 7.80 -2.72 3.55
C ALA A 48 8.47 -4.04 3.20
N THR A 49 9.48 -4.41 3.99
CA THR A 49 10.27 -5.63 3.81
C THR A 49 9.40 -6.87 4.00
N LEU A 50 8.59 -6.89 5.05
CA LEU A 50 7.64 -7.97 5.33
C LEU A 50 6.62 -8.11 4.20
N ALA A 51 6.01 -7.00 3.77
CA ALA A 51 5.05 -6.97 2.67
C ALA A 51 5.66 -7.47 1.36
N ALA A 52 6.87 -7.03 1.00
CA ALA A 52 7.54 -7.47 -0.23
C ALA A 52 7.80 -8.98 -0.24
N ARG A 53 8.18 -9.55 0.91
CA ARG A 53 8.39 -11.01 1.05
C ARG A 53 7.08 -11.77 0.91
N LEU A 54 6.03 -11.32 1.59
CA LEU A 54 4.71 -11.94 1.50
C LEU A 54 4.15 -11.87 0.06
N ALA A 55 4.30 -10.72 -0.60
CA ALA A 55 3.94 -10.54 -2.00
C ALA A 55 4.72 -11.48 -2.93
N SER A 56 6.02 -11.69 -2.70
CA SER A 56 6.82 -12.66 -3.49
C SER A 56 6.32 -14.09 -3.36
N LEU A 57 5.65 -14.41 -2.25
CA LEU A 57 5.02 -15.70 -1.99
C LEU A 57 3.52 -15.72 -2.37
N GLN A 58 3.02 -14.68 -3.04
CA GLN A 58 1.60 -14.51 -3.39
C GLN A 58 0.64 -14.46 -2.18
N ARG A 59 1.14 -14.19 -0.98
CA ARG A 59 0.38 -14.13 0.28
C ARG A 59 -0.25 -12.74 0.48
N TRP A 60 -1.07 -12.32 -0.48
CA TRP A 60 -1.61 -10.94 -0.56
C TRP A 60 -2.54 -10.57 0.60
N ASP A 61 -3.30 -11.51 1.13
CA ASP A 61 -4.11 -11.28 2.33
C ASP A 61 -3.25 -10.89 3.54
N GLU A 62 -2.07 -11.51 3.68
CA GLU A 62 -1.16 -11.17 4.77
C GLU A 62 -0.46 -9.82 4.52
N VAL A 63 -0.25 -9.42 3.26
CA VAL A 63 0.22 -8.05 2.93
C VAL A 63 -0.80 -7.01 3.38
N VAL A 64 -2.09 -7.27 3.15
CA VAL A 64 -3.17 -6.41 3.61
C VAL A 64 -3.15 -6.26 5.13
N GLU A 65 -3.00 -7.37 5.87
CA GLU A 65 -2.94 -7.32 7.35
C GLU A 65 -1.72 -6.54 7.88
N VAL A 66 -0.58 -6.59 7.19
CA VAL A 66 0.60 -5.78 7.55
C VAL A 66 0.25 -4.29 7.52
N TYR A 67 -0.38 -3.81 6.44
CA TYR A 67 -0.69 -2.39 6.29
C TYR A 67 -1.91 -1.96 7.11
N ARG A 68 -2.90 -2.84 7.34
CA ARG A 68 -3.97 -2.60 8.33
C ARG A 68 -3.38 -2.37 9.72
N GLY A 69 -2.45 -3.22 10.14
CA GLY A 69 -1.73 -3.06 11.40
C GLY A 69 -0.90 -1.77 11.45
N ALA A 70 -0.26 -1.39 10.33
CA ALA A 70 0.48 -0.13 10.22
C ALA A 70 -0.43 1.09 10.43
N ILE A 71 -1.60 1.11 9.80
CA ILE A 71 -2.61 2.17 9.93
C ILE A 71 -3.17 2.23 11.35
N ALA A 72 -3.41 1.08 11.99
CA ALA A 72 -3.87 1.02 13.37
C ALA A 72 -2.85 1.64 14.34
N ARG A 73 -1.54 1.43 14.11
CA ARG A 73 -0.46 2.03 14.91
C ARG A 73 -0.20 3.49 14.54
N ARG A 74 -0.42 3.87 13.28
CA ARG A 74 -0.15 5.20 12.74
C ARG A 74 -1.33 5.69 11.88
N PRO A 75 -2.41 6.20 12.49
CA PRO A 75 -3.61 6.58 11.77
C PRO A 75 -3.43 7.74 10.78
N ALA A 76 -2.35 8.51 10.85
CA ALA A 76 -2.06 9.59 9.89
C ALA A 76 -1.07 9.16 8.78
N ASP A 77 -0.69 7.89 8.70
CA ASP A 77 0.26 7.38 7.71
C ASP A 77 -0.42 7.21 6.35
N GLY A 78 -0.33 8.23 5.50
CA GLY A 78 -0.86 8.23 4.13
C GLY A 78 -0.19 7.17 3.24
N GLN A 79 1.12 6.96 3.43
CA GLN A 79 1.88 5.95 2.69
C GLN A 79 1.44 4.53 3.02
N ALA A 80 1.16 4.22 4.30
CA ALA A 80 0.63 2.92 4.69
C ALA A 80 -0.74 2.66 4.06
N ARG A 81 -1.60 3.68 3.94
CA ARG A 81 -2.89 3.57 3.22
C ARG A 81 -2.71 3.37 1.74
N LEU A 82 -1.80 4.11 1.10
CA LEU A 82 -1.47 3.91 -0.31
C LEU A 82 -1.08 2.45 -0.57
N ARG A 83 -0.19 1.90 0.26
CA ARG A 83 0.29 0.52 0.13
C ARG A 83 -0.78 -0.51 0.43
N LEU A 84 -1.68 -0.25 1.39
CA LEU A 84 -2.87 -1.08 1.59
C LEU A 84 -3.75 -1.08 0.34
N GLY A 85 -4.06 0.10 -0.21
CA GLY A 85 -4.84 0.23 -1.44
C GLY A 85 -4.22 -0.50 -2.62
N ALA A 86 -2.91 -0.38 -2.81
CA ALA A 86 -2.16 -1.12 -3.84
C ALA A 86 -2.25 -2.64 -3.64
N ALA A 87 -2.12 -3.13 -2.41
CA ALA A 87 -2.24 -4.56 -2.09
C ALA A 87 -3.66 -5.08 -2.36
N LEU A 88 -4.68 -4.30 -2.02
CA LEU A 88 -6.08 -4.62 -2.31
C LEU A 88 -6.34 -4.67 -3.82
N LEU A 89 -5.84 -3.70 -4.58
CA LEU A 89 -5.94 -3.70 -6.04
C LEU A 89 -5.10 -4.78 -6.72
N HIS A 90 -4.20 -5.46 -6.02
CA HIS A 90 -3.59 -6.66 -6.59
C HIS A 90 -4.58 -7.83 -6.69
N MET A 91 -5.63 -7.82 -5.87
CA MET A 91 -6.67 -8.85 -5.83
C MET A 91 -7.88 -8.39 -6.65
N GLN A 92 -8.50 -9.29 -7.41
CA GLN A 92 -9.54 -8.93 -8.39
C GLN A 92 -10.79 -8.31 -7.73
N ASP A 93 -11.28 -8.94 -6.66
CA ASP A 93 -12.59 -8.60 -6.06
C ASP A 93 -12.52 -7.59 -4.90
N ARG A 94 -11.39 -6.89 -4.74
CA ARG A 94 -11.14 -6.00 -3.58
C ARG A 94 -11.09 -4.52 -3.91
N ALA A 95 -11.48 -4.13 -5.13
CA ALA A 95 -11.56 -2.72 -5.53
C ALA A 95 -12.51 -1.90 -4.65
N ALA A 96 -13.62 -2.48 -4.22
CA ALA A 96 -14.58 -1.84 -3.31
C ALA A 96 -13.97 -1.53 -1.93
N GLU A 97 -13.05 -2.39 -1.47
CA GLU A 97 -12.31 -2.18 -0.22
C GLU A 97 -11.16 -1.17 -0.38
N ALA A 98 -10.53 -1.16 -1.56
CA ALA A 98 -9.40 -0.27 -1.88
C ALA A 98 -9.83 1.20 -1.98
N GLU A 99 -10.99 1.46 -2.59
CA GLU A 99 -11.48 2.80 -2.89
C GLU A 99 -11.51 3.76 -1.67
N PRO A 100 -12.14 3.41 -0.52
CA PRO A 100 -12.18 4.31 0.62
C PRO A 100 -10.81 4.51 1.25
N VAL A 101 -9.94 3.48 1.23
CA VAL A 101 -8.57 3.56 1.74
C VAL A 101 -7.72 4.50 0.89
N LEU A 102 -7.84 4.42 -0.43
CA LEU A 102 -7.11 5.25 -1.38
C LEU A 102 -7.59 6.70 -1.39
N ARG A 103 -8.91 6.92 -1.22
CA ARG A 103 -9.43 8.27 -1.01
C ARG A 103 -8.82 8.92 0.22
N GLU A 104 -8.70 8.19 1.32
CA GLU A 104 -8.07 8.70 2.53
C GLU A 104 -6.56 8.88 2.38
N ALA A 105 -5.88 8.01 1.62
CA ALA A 105 -4.47 8.20 1.26
C ALA A 105 -4.25 9.53 0.52
N ALA A 106 -5.07 9.80 -0.52
CA ALA A 106 -5.04 11.05 -1.27
C ALA A 106 -5.36 12.27 -0.39
N ARG A 107 -6.27 12.13 0.59
CA ARG A 107 -6.58 13.21 1.54
C ARG A 107 -5.40 13.54 2.47
N LEU A 108 -4.69 12.52 2.95
CA LEU A 108 -3.53 12.69 3.85
C LEU A 108 -2.27 13.14 3.11
N SER A 109 -2.15 12.80 1.83
CA SER A 109 -1.00 13.12 0.98
C SER A 109 -1.47 13.71 -0.36
N PRO A 110 -1.99 14.95 -0.37
CA PRO A 110 -2.61 15.55 -1.55
C PRO A 110 -1.66 15.81 -2.72
N GLU A 111 -0.34 15.83 -2.45
CA GLU A 111 0.68 15.97 -3.50
C GLU A 111 1.18 14.62 -4.04
N ASP A 112 0.72 13.50 -3.48
CA ASP A 112 1.11 12.17 -3.94
C ASP A 112 0.26 11.77 -5.15
N ALA A 113 0.81 11.97 -6.35
CA ALA A 113 0.18 11.59 -7.61
C ALA A 113 -0.16 10.08 -7.65
N GLU A 114 0.61 9.22 -6.97
CA GLU A 114 0.36 7.79 -6.96
C GLU A 114 -0.96 7.43 -6.24
N ALA A 115 -1.32 8.16 -5.19
CA ALA A 115 -2.60 7.99 -4.50
C ALA A 115 -3.79 8.21 -5.44
N HIS A 116 -3.69 9.23 -6.30
CA HIS A 116 -4.70 9.56 -7.29
C HIS A 116 -4.74 8.55 -8.44
N VAL A 117 -3.59 8.04 -8.90
CA VAL A 117 -3.53 6.95 -9.89
C VAL A 117 -4.25 5.70 -9.39
N LEU A 118 -3.91 5.23 -8.19
CA LEU A 118 -4.51 4.02 -7.63
C LEU A 118 -6.01 4.21 -7.35
N LEU A 119 -6.42 5.41 -6.89
CA LEU A 119 -7.84 5.73 -6.74
C LEU A 119 -8.59 5.63 -8.07
N GLY A 120 -8.00 6.16 -9.16
CA GLY A 120 -8.54 6.02 -10.51
C GLY A 120 -8.69 4.57 -10.95
N GLU A 121 -7.68 3.74 -10.69
CA GLU A 121 -7.75 2.29 -10.96
C GLU A 121 -8.86 1.59 -10.17
N ALA A 122 -9.00 1.91 -8.88
CA ALA A 122 -10.06 1.35 -8.04
C ALA A 122 -11.45 1.73 -8.56
N LEU A 123 -11.66 2.99 -8.91
CA LEU A 123 -12.93 3.50 -9.44
C LEU A 123 -13.25 2.88 -10.81
N ALA A 124 -12.26 2.70 -11.68
CA ALA A 124 -12.46 2.07 -12.98
C ALA A 124 -12.94 0.62 -12.83
N ARG A 125 -12.35 -0.15 -11.89
CA ARG A 125 -12.79 -1.53 -11.58
C ARG A 125 -14.18 -1.62 -10.94
N LEU A 126 -14.68 -0.51 -10.42
CA LEU A 126 -16.03 -0.38 -9.87
C LEU A 126 -17.03 0.17 -10.91
N ASP A 127 -16.65 0.20 -12.20
CA ASP A 127 -17.45 0.73 -13.29
C ASP A 127 -17.84 2.22 -13.11
N ARG A 128 -17.05 2.96 -12.31
CA ARG A 128 -17.23 4.39 -12.00
C ARG A 128 -16.31 5.25 -12.87
N ALA A 129 -16.50 5.16 -14.19
CA ALA A 129 -15.61 5.77 -15.18
C ALA A 129 -15.45 7.30 -15.04
N PRO A 130 -16.51 8.10 -14.82
CA PRO A 130 -16.36 9.55 -14.66
C PRO A 130 -15.48 9.92 -13.45
N GLU A 131 -15.66 9.25 -12.31
CA GLU A 131 -14.82 9.51 -11.14
C GLU A 131 -13.39 8.99 -11.32
N ALA A 132 -13.20 7.88 -12.05
CA ALA A 132 -11.88 7.39 -12.40
C ALA A 132 -11.10 8.41 -13.24
N VAL A 133 -11.74 9.00 -14.26
CA VAL A 133 -11.13 10.06 -15.09
C VAL A 133 -10.71 11.25 -14.23
N ALA A 134 -11.58 11.74 -13.35
CA ALA A 134 -11.26 12.85 -12.47
C ALA A 134 -10.05 12.55 -11.55
N ALA A 135 -9.96 11.33 -11.03
CA ALA A 135 -8.82 10.91 -10.21
C ALA A 135 -7.52 10.84 -11.02
N PHE A 136 -7.54 10.31 -12.25
CA PHE A 136 -6.36 10.32 -13.12
C PHE A 136 -5.94 11.73 -13.56
N GLU A 137 -6.90 12.62 -13.82
CA GLU A 137 -6.62 14.02 -14.14
C GLU A 137 -5.99 14.76 -12.95
N GLU A 138 -6.43 14.47 -11.73
CA GLU A 138 -5.76 14.95 -10.52
C GLU A 138 -4.31 14.45 -10.45
N ALA A 139 -4.07 13.16 -10.67
CA ALA A 139 -2.73 12.59 -10.70
C ALA A 139 -1.82 13.30 -11.72
N LEU A 140 -2.31 13.51 -12.94
CA LEU A 140 -1.60 14.19 -14.02
C LEU A 140 -1.35 15.68 -13.73
N ARG A 141 -2.22 16.33 -12.96
CA ARG A 141 -2.00 17.73 -12.55
C ARG A 141 -0.87 17.85 -11.54
N ARG A 142 -0.73 16.86 -10.64
CA ARG A 142 0.35 16.79 -9.65
C ARG A 142 1.68 16.41 -10.29
N GLU A 143 1.65 15.38 -11.13
CA GLU A 143 2.83 14.90 -11.84
C GLU A 143 2.44 14.54 -13.30
N PRO A 144 2.71 15.44 -14.26
CA PRO A 144 2.29 15.26 -15.66
C PRO A 144 2.77 13.98 -16.34
N THR A 145 3.88 13.40 -15.87
CA THR A 145 4.49 12.17 -16.41
C THR A 145 4.16 10.91 -15.59
N VAL A 146 3.29 11.00 -14.57
CA VAL A 146 3.00 9.88 -13.66
C VAL A 146 2.48 8.63 -14.37
N LEU A 147 1.74 8.81 -15.47
CA LEU A 147 1.20 7.72 -16.28
C LEU A 147 2.21 7.17 -17.31
N ASP A 148 3.29 7.89 -17.63
CA ASP A 148 4.31 7.43 -18.59
C ASP A 148 5.08 6.23 -18.02
N ARG A 149 5.35 6.26 -16.72
CA ARG A 149 5.98 5.15 -15.98
C ARG A 149 4.98 4.03 -15.58
N ARG A 150 3.69 4.15 -15.93
CA ARG A 150 2.62 3.21 -15.58
C ARG A 150 1.72 2.91 -16.79
N PRO A 151 2.19 2.13 -17.77
CA PRO A 151 1.42 1.84 -18.98
C PRO A 151 0.08 1.16 -18.69
N ALA A 152 -0.01 0.32 -17.65
CA ALA A 152 -1.27 -0.27 -17.21
C ALA A 152 -2.28 0.78 -16.73
N ALA A 153 -1.86 1.71 -15.88
CA ALA A 153 -2.71 2.82 -15.41
C ALA A 153 -3.13 3.74 -16.56
N ARG A 154 -2.23 4.00 -17.51
CA ARG A 154 -2.53 4.76 -18.73
C ARG A 154 -3.65 4.09 -19.54
N ALA A 155 -3.58 2.78 -19.73
CA ALA A 155 -4.63 2.03 -20.44
C ALA A 155 -5.99 2.11 -19.70
N VAL A 156 -5.99 2.03 -18.37
CA VAL A 156 -7.20 2.18 -17.54
C VAL A 156 -7.80 3.56 -17.72
N TYR A 157 -6.97 4.61 -17.63
CA TYR A 157 -7.38 5.99 -17.82
C TYR A 157 -8.03 6.22 -19.19
N GLU A 158 -7.39 5.72 -20.25
CA GLU A 158 -7.91 5.84 -21.62
C GLU A 158 -9.23 5.08 -21.82
N ALA A 159 -9.36 3.88 -21.24
CA ALA A 159 -10.61 3.13 -21.26
C ALA A 159 -11.73 3.89 -20.53
N ALA A 160 -11.45 4.42 -19.34
CA ALA A 160 -12.40 5.21 -18.56
C ALA A 160 -12.85 6.48 -19.32
N ARG A 161 -11.93 7.18 -20.00
CA ARG A 161 -12.28 8.34 -20.87
C ARG A 161 -13.19 7.99 -22.02
N ARG A 162 -13.11 6.76 -22.53
CA ARG A 162 -13.99 6.24 -23.58
C ARG A 162 -15.30 5.66 -23.02
N GLY A 163 -15.51 5.71 -21.71
CA GLY A 163 -16.65 5.08 -21.04
C GLY A 163 -16.66 3.55 -21.16
N GLN A 164 -15.50 2.95 -21.38
CA GLN A 164 -15.36 1.50 -21.49
C GLN A 164 -15.25 0.88 -20.10
N ARG A 165 -15.91 -0.27 -19.93
CA ARG A 165 -15.80 -1.09 -18.73
C ARG A 165 -14.36 -1.56 -18.52
N TRP A 166 -13.92 -1.56 -17.26
CA TRP A 166 -12.60 -2.05 -16.88
C TRP A 166 -12.70 -2.96 -15.64
N PRO A 167 -12.03 -4.12 -15.61
CA PRO A 167 -11.31 -4.75 -16.72
C PRO A 167 -12.26 -5.13 -17.88
N PRO A 168 -11.74 -5.22 -19.12
CA PRO A 168 -12.55 -5.68 -20.25
C PRO A 168 -13.07 -7.10 -19.99
N SER A 169 -14.31 -7.37 -20.42
CA SER A 169 -14.96 -8.68 -20.35
C SER A 169 -14.30 -9.73 -21.24
#